data_AF-A0A662RN26-F1
#
_entry.id   AF-A0A662RN26-F1
#
_cell.length_a   1.000
_cell.length_b   1.000
_cell.length_c   1.000
_cell.angle_alpha   90.00
_cell.angle_beta   90.00
_cell.angle_gamma   90.00
#
_symmetry.space_group_name_H-M   'P 1'
#
loop_
_entity.id
_entity.type
_entity.pdbx_description
1 polymer ?
#
loop_
_entity_poly.entity_id
_entity_poly.type
_entity_poly.pdbx_seq_one_letter_code
_entity_poly.pdbx_strand_id
1 'polypeptide(L)'
;MVNLFYLSCDGVFTRFHQKSPPNIEQVPFDEAVGVALEFAEEHSDTLVIVTAAHECGGLSVEYPFESFPAEGEYIKDLDNEPGYWHGIWTSGSHTAVDVPVMASGSFACNLTGRLDNTEIFDVMKEAMT
;
A
#
# COMPACT_ATOMS: atom_id res chain seq x y z
N MET A 1 -1.09 -5.32 -27.59
CA MET A 1 -1.90 -4.41 -26.76
C MET A 1 -1.93 -5.05 -25.39
N VAL A 2 -1.41 -4.37 -24.37
CA VAL A 2 -1.32 -4.89 -23.00
C VAL A 2 -2.52 -4.39 -22.20
N ASN A 3 -3.10 -5.24 -21.37
CA ASN A 3 -4.09 -4.83 -20.37
C ASN A 3 -3.33 -4.20 -19.19
N LEU A 4 -3.77 -3.03 -18.72
CA LEU A 4 -3.06 -2.28 -17.68
C LEU A 4 -3.97 -2.00 -16.49
N PHE A 5 -3.57 -2.48 -15.32
CA PHE A 5 -4.16 -2.10 -14.04
C PHE A 5 -3.14 -1.27 -13.26
N TYR A 6 -3.51 -0.02 -12.95
CA TYR A 6 -2.75 0.86 -12.07
C TYR A 6 -3.59 1.14 -10.82
N LEU A 7 -3.14 0.60 -9.69
CA LEU A 7 -3.83 0.64 -8.41
C LEU A 7 -2.96 1.41 -7.42
N SER A 8 -3.42 2.58 -6.99
CA SER A 8 -2.73 3.40 -6.00
C SER A 8 -3.57 3.49 -4.73
N CYS A 9 -3.01 3.08 -3.59
CA CYS A 9 -3.65 3.25 -2.30
C CYS A 9 -3.25 4.58 -1.68
N ASP A 10 -4.24 5.36 -1.29
CA ASP A 10 -4.07 6.52 -0.40
C ASP A 10 -4.64 6.21 1.01
N GLY A 11 -5.03 4.96 1.27
CA GLY A 11 -5.95 4.56 2.35
C GLY A 11 -5.40 4.61 3.77
N VAL A 12 -4.23 5.21 3.98
CA VAL A 12 -3.77 5.64 5.31
C VAL A 12 -4.24 7.08 5.59
N PHE A 13 -4.56 7.85 4.55
CA PHE A 13 -4.87 9.28 4.59
C PHE A 13 -6.22 9.64 5.22
N THR A 14 -7.30 8.95 4.84
CA THR A 14 -8.67 9.22 5.36
C THR A 14 -8.80 8.97 6.86
N ARG A 15 -7.95 8.13 7.44
CA ARG A 15 -8.00 7.74 8.84
C ARG A 15 -7.19 8.64 9.78
N PHE A 16 -6.30 9.47 9.25
CA PHE A 16 -5.67 10.59 9.96
C PHE A 16 -6.72 11.48 10.67
N HIS A 17 -7.92 11.61 10.10
CA HIS A 17 -9.00 12.38 10.69
C HIS A 17 -9.89 11.60 11.68
N GLN A 18 -9.86 10.26 11.69
CA GLN A 18 -10.91 9.44 12.31
C GLN A 18 -10.47 8.36 13.31
N LYS A 19 -9.17 8.09 13.53
CA LYS A 19 -8.71 7.18 14.61
C LYS A 19 -9.41 5.79 14.61
N SER A 20 -9.61 5.19 13.42
CA SER A 20 -10.24 3.85 13.28
C SER A 20 -9.19 2.73 13.38
N PRO A 21 -9.29 1.47 12.89
CA PRO A 21 -8.13 0.54 12.70
C PRO A 21 -7.60 0.44 11.23
N PRO A 22 -6.35 -0.02 10.95
CA PRO A 22 -5.70 0.07 9.61
C PRO A 22 -6.27 -0.87 8.57
N ASN A 23 -6.95 -1.91 9.04
CA ASN A 23 -7.60 -2.93 8.24
C ASN A 23 -8.82 -2.44 7.44
N ILE A 24 -9.43 -1.29 7.72
CA ILE A 24 -10.71 -0.92 7.08
C ILE A 24 -10.57 -0.54 5.60
N GLU A 25 -9.47 0.10 5.20
CA GLU A 25 -9.26 0.51 3.80
C GLU A 25 -8.18 -0.31 3.09
N GLN A 26 -7.19 -0.81 3.84
CA GLN A 26 -6.15 -1.67 3.29
C GLN A 26 -6.73 -3.02 2.84
N VAL A 27 -7.71 -3.60 3.55
CA VAL A 27 -8.32 -4.88 3.18
C VAL A 27 -9.13 -4.78 1.88
N PRO A 28 -10.08 -3.82 1.71
CA PRO A 28 -10.77 -3.68 0.43
C PRO A 28 -9.85 -3.32 -0.73
N PHE A 29 -8.75 -2.60 -0.47
CA PHE A 29 -7.73 -2.34 -1.49
C PHE A 29 -7.00 -3.62 -1.90
N ASP A 30 -6.61 -4.45 -0.94
CA ASP A 30 -6.01 -5.78 -1.19
C ASP A 30 -6.97 -6.68 -1.96
N GLU A 31 -8.26 -6.70 -1.62
CA GLU A 31 -9.29 -7.41 -2.38
C GLU A 31 -9.36 -6.92 -3.84
N ALA A 32 -9.29 -5.61 -4.07
CA ALA A 32 -9.27 -5.04 -5.42
C ALA A 32 -8.00 -5.39 -6.20
N VAL A 33 -6.84 -5.47 -5.53
CA VAL A 33 -5.60 -5.99 -6.12
C VAL A 33 -5.77 -7.46 -6.50
N GLY A 34 -6.41 -8.27 -5.65
CA GLY A 34 -6.75 -9.66 -5.92
C GLY A 34 -7.52 -9.83 -7.21
N VAL A 35 -8.56 -9.02 -7.44
CA VAL A 35 -9.35 -9.05 -8.69
C VAL A 35 -8.49 -8.76 -9.93
N ALA A 36 -7.56 -7.81 -9.84
CA ALA A 36 -6.66 -7.50 -10.96
C ALA A 36 -5.64 -8.63 -11.22
N LEU A 37 -5.17 -9.30 -10.17
CA LEU A 37 -4.27 -10.45 -10.28
C LEU A 37 -5.00 -11.67 -10.87
N GLU A 38 -6.23 -11.96 -10.44
CA GLU A 38 -7.07 -13.02 -11.01
C GLU A 38 -7.28 -12.82 -12.52
N PHE A 39 -7.56 -11.59 -12.95
CA PHE A 39 -7.62 -11.26 -14.37
C PHE A 39 -6.28 -11.53 -15.08
N ALA A 40 -5.15 -11.14 -14.47
CA ALA A 40 -3.83 -11.34 -15.05
C ALA A 40 -3.44 -12.83 -15.18
N GLU A 41 -4.00 -13.74 -14.38
CA GLU A 41 -3.78 -15.18 -14.50
C GLU A 41 -4.35 -15.74 -15.82
N GLU A 42 -5.50 -15.24 -16.26
CA GLU A 42 -6.14 -15.65 -17.52
C GLU A 42 -5.65 -14.84 -18.73
N HIS A 43 -5.03 -13.69 -18.49
CA HIS A 43 -4.59 -12.73 -19.50
C HIS A 43 -3.10 -12.41 -19.36
N SER A 44 -2.23 -13.27 -19.91
CA SER A 44 -0.76 -13.14 -19.80
C SER A 44 -0.16 -11.83 -20.34
N ASP A 45 -0.91 -11.11 -21.20
CA ASP A 45 -0.62 -9.78 -21.71
C ASP A 45 -1.13 -8.67 -20.77
N THR A 46 -1.08 -8.91 -19.45
CA THR A 46 -1.50 -7.93 -18.44
C THR A 46 -0.29 -7.43 -17.64
N LEU A 47 -0.28 -6.12 -17.36
CA LEU A 47 0.60 -5.47 -16.39
C LEU A 47 -0.27 -4.97 -15.23
N VAL A 48 0.03 -5.45 -14.02
CA VAL A 48 -0.58 -4.95 -12.77
C VAL A 48 0.49 -4.16 -12.02
N ILE A 49 0.19 -2.91 -11.67
CA ILE A 49 1.04 -2.02 -10.87
C ILE A 49 0.27 -1.64 -9.61
N VAL A 50 0.90 -1.86 -8.45
CA VAL A 50 0.38 -1.49 -7.13
C VAL A 50 1.38 -0.55 -6.45
N THR A 51 0.92 0.62 -6.03
CA THR A 51 1.76 1.59 -5.31
C THR A 51 0.92 2.50 -4.40
N ALA A 52 1.52 3.58 -3.91
CA ALA A 52 0.87 4.65 -3.18
C ALA A 52 1.30 6.01 -3.75
N ALA A 53 0.52 7.06 -3.51
CA ALA A 53 0.91 8.42 -3.89
C ALA A 53 1.98 8.98 -2.93
N HIS A 54 1.82 8.70 -1.64
CA HIS A 54 2.72 9.07 -0.54
C HIS A 54 2.37 8.25 0.71
N GLU A 55 3.24 8.27 1.72
CA GLU A 55 2.89 7.82 3.07
C GLU A 55 2.12 8.92 3.82
N CYS A 56 1.23 8.53 4.74
CA CYS A 56 0.53 9.46 5.60
C CYS A 56 0.59 9.04 7.06
N GLY A 57 0.90 10.00 7.93
CA GLY A 57 0.82 9.88 9.38
C GLY A 57 2.11 9.39 10.07
N GLY A 58 3.08 8.88 9.32
CA GLY A 58 4.32 8.33 9.86
C GLY A 58 4.04 7.14 10.78
N LEU A 59 3.26 6.17 10.29
CA LEU A 59 2.86 4.98 11.05
C LEU A 59 4.09 4.16 11.43
N SER A 60 4.20 3.86 12.71
CA SER A 60 5.17 2.90 13.26
C SER A 60 4.41 1.79 13.96
N VAL A 61 4.73 0.54 13.64
CA VAL A 61 4.18 -0.64 14.32
C VAL A 61 5.21 -1.10 15.33
N GLU A 62 4.88 -0.97 16.61
CA GLU A 62 5.78 -1.25 17.73
C GLU A 62 5.24 -2.36 18.62
N TYR A 63 6.16 -3.06 19.29
CA TYR A 63 5.81 -3.98 20.36
C TYR A 63 5.54 -3.15 21.64
N PRO A 64 4.43 -3.37 22.35
CA PRO A 64 4.10 -2.58 23.52
C PRO A 64 5.10 -2.89 24.63
N PHE A 65 5.80 -1.85 25.08
CA PHE A 65 6.71 -1.94 26.21
C PHE A 65 6.04 -1.28 27.42
N GLU A 66 5.85 -2.03 28.51
CA GLU A 66 5.12 -1.58 29.71
C GLU A 66 5.67 -0.28 30.33
N SER A 67 6.93 0.09 30.05
CA SER A 67 7.58 1.28 30.61
C SER A 67 7.37 2.58 29.82
N PHE A 68 6.75 2.53 28.64
CA PHE A 68 6.39 3.70 27.85
C PHE A 68 4.94 3.59 27.38
N PRO A 69 3.96 4.11 28.15
CA PRO A 69 2.61 4.23 27.64
C PRO A 69 2.60 5.29 26.53
N ALA A 70 2.93 4.89 25.30
CA ALA A 70 2.82 5.76 24.15
C ALA A 70 1.34 6.03 23.86
N GLU A 71 0.99 7.27 23.55
CA GLU A 71 -0.32 7.57 22.96
C GLU A 71 -0.40 6.86 21.60
N GLY A 72 -1.25 5.84 21.49
CA GLY A 72 -1.45 5.12 20.24
C GLY A 72 -2.55 4.07 20.35
N GLU A 73 -2.87 3.43 19.24
CA GLU A 73 -3.97 2.48 19.16
C GLU A 73 -3.46 1.05 19.20
N TYR A 74 -4.13 0.22 20.00
CA TYR A 74 -3.97 -1.22 19.90
C TYR A 74 -4.54 -1.68 18.56
N ILE A 75 -3.67 -2.13 17.67
CA ILE A 75 -4.07 -2.78 16.43
C ILE A 75 -4.45 -4.20 16.82
N LYS A 76 -5.75 -4.48 16.85
CA LYS A 76 -6.24 -5.85 17.01
C LYS A 76 -5.89 -6.63 15.76
N ASP A 77 -5.33 -7.82 15.94
CA ASP A 77 -5.17 -8.77 14.82
C ASP A 77 -6.53 -9.04 14.16
N LEU A 78 -6.48 -9.35 12.86
CA LEU A 78 -7.66 -9.68 12.05
C LEU A 78 -8.48 -10.84 12.65
N ASP A 79 -7.85 -11.69 13.44
CA ASP A 79 -8.45 -12.88 14.06
C ASP A 79 -9.11 -12.59 15.43
N ASN A 80 -9.14 -11.33 15.89
CA ASN A 80 -9.59 -10.93 17.23
C ASN A 80 -8.84 -11.58 18.41
N GLU A 81 -7.77 -12.32 18.14
CA GLU A 81 -6.83 -12.76 19.16
C GLU A 81 -6.01 -11.54 19.66
N PRO A 82 -5.66 -11.46 20.95
CA PRO A 82 -4.87 -10.36 21.48
C PRO A 82 -3.41 -10.46 21.01
N GLY A 83 -3.16 -10.11 19.75
CA GLY A 83 -1.86 -9.62 19.29
C GLY A 83 -1.71 -8.19 19.78
N TYR A 84 -0.83 -7.97 20.75
CA TYR A 84 -0.57 -6.62 21.25
C TYR A 84 0.38 -5.92 20.27
N TRP A 85 -0.15 -5.32 19.20
CA TRP A 85 0.60 -4.42 18.32
C TRP A 85 0.19 -2.98 18.59
N HIS A 86 1.16 -2.10 18.76
CA HIS A 86 0.93 -0.69 19.04
C HIS A 86 1.22 0.12 17.77
N GLY A 87 0.17 0.69 17.18
CA GLY A 87 0.31 1.66 16.10
C GLY A 87 0.56 3.05 16.68
N ILE A 88 1.72 3.62 16.38
CA ILE A 88 2.10 4.98 16.77
C ILE A 88 2.19 5.85 15.53
N TRP A 89 1.68 7.08 15.63
CA TRP A 89 1.71 8.07 14.57
C TRP A 89 2.62 9.21 14.97
N THR A 90 3.59 9.53 14.11
CA THR A 90 4.58 10.57 14.38
C THR A 90 4.24 11.90 13.74
N SER A 91 3.28 11.91 12.80
CA SER A 91 2.85 13.09 12.07
C SER A 91 1.33 13.15 11.94
N GLY A 92 0.82 14.37 11.81
CA GLY A 92 -0.56 14.62 11.41
C GLY A 92 -0.71 15.01 9.94
N SER A 93 0.20 14.57 9.09
CA SER A 93 0.23 14.93 7.67
C SER A 93 0.95 13.85 6.87
N HIS A 94 1.21 14.12 5.59
CA HIS A 94 2.05 13.26 4.76
C HIS A 94 3.45 13.16 5.33
N THR A 95 4.14 12.07 5.02
CA THR A 95 5.59 11.97 5.21
C THR A 95 6.29 11.73 3.88
N ALA A 96 7.60 11.95 3.86
CA ALA A 96 8.41 11.91 2.65
C ALA A 96 9.18 10.59 2.47
N VAL A 97 8.75 9.52 3.14
CA VAL A 97 9.36 8.20 2.95
C VAL A 97 9.04 7.67 1.56
N ASP A 98 10.00 6.99 0.94
CA ASP A 98 9.77 6.31 -0.32
C ASP A 98 8.65 5.25 -0.13
N VAL A 99 7.74 5.18 -1.09
CA VAL A 99 6.64 4.21 -1.10
C VAL A 99 6.99 3.02 -2.00
N PRO A 100 6.49 1.81 -1.70
CA PRO A 100 6.74 0.65 -2.54
C PRO A 100 6.03 0.77 -3.89
N VAL A 101 6.70 0.30 -4.94
CA VAL A 101 6.09 -0.02 -6.23
C VAL A 101 6.21 -1.53 -6.40
N MET A 102 5.07 -2.20 -6.56
CA MET A 102 4.98 -3.63 -6.83
C MET A 102 4.37 -3.82 -8.21
N ALA A 103 4.91 -4.76 -8.97
CA ALA A 103 4.43 -5.04 -10.31
C ALA A 103 4.41 -6.54 -10.61
N SER A 104 3.43 -6.97 -11.39
CA SER A 104 3.29 -8.34 -11.87
C SER A 104 2.89 -8.37 -13.34
N GLY A 105 3.29 -9.43 -14.04
CA GLY A 105 2.96 -9.69 -15.44
C GLY A 105 3.93 -9.07 -16.45
N SER A 106 3.42 -8.81 -17.65
CA SER A 106 4.21 -8.26 -18.77
C SER A 106 4.79 -6.89 -18.39
N PHE A 107 6.03 -6.59 -18.77
CA PHE A 107 6.74 -5.34 -18.44
C PHE A 107 7.07 -5.08 -16.95
N ALA A 108 6.68 -5.96 -16.02
CA ALA A 108 6.91 -5.75 -14.58
C ALA A 108 8.41 -5.62 -14.20
N CYS A 109 9.33 -6.23 -14.96
CA CYS A 109 10.77 -6.12 -14.72
C CYS A 109 11.31 -4.68 -14.89
N ASN A 110 10.61 -3.82 -15.62
CA ASN A 110 10.96 -2.41 -15.79
C ASN A 110 10.61 -1.56 -14.56
N LEU A 111 9.86 -2.11 -13.59
CA LEU A 111 9.44 -1.44 -12.36
C LEU A 111 10.24 -1.96 -11.15
N THR A 112 11.53 -2.22 -11.32
CA THR A 112 12.41 -2.72 -10.27
C THR A 112 13.45 -1.67 -9.85
N GLY A 113 13.89 -1.74 -8.60
CA GLY A 113 14.86 -0.80 -8.04
C GLY A 113 14.20 0.46 -7.45
N ARG A 114 14.99 1.54 -7.38
CA ARG A 114 14.52 2.85 -6.91
C ARG A 114 14.07 3.65 -8.12
N LEU A 115 12.82 4.07 -8.10
CA LEU A 115 12.17 4.81 -9.20
C LEU A 115 11.67 6.14 -8.66
N ASP A 116 11.77 7.18 -9.49
CA ASP A 116 10.94 8.36 -9.34
C ASP A 116 9.50 8.05 -9.80
N ASN A 117 8.50 8.69 -9.20
CA ASN A 117 7.10 8.42 -9.54
C ASN A 117 6.76 8.80 -11.00
N THR A 118 7.53 9.72 -11.61
CA THR A 118 7.36 10.08 -13.02
C THR A 118 7.80 8.96 -13.96
N GLU A 119 8.75 8.11 -13.56
CA GLU A 119 9.22 6.99 -14.38
C GLU A 119 8.15 5.91 -14.57
N ILE A 120 7.17 5.82 -13.65
CA ILE A 120 6.04 4.88 -13.77
C ILE A 120 5.22 5.19 -15.03
N PHE A 121 5.00 6.48 -15.34
CA PHE A 121 4.29 6.90 -16.54
C PHE A 121 5.00 6.44 -17.81
N ASP A 122 6.33 6.56 -17.85
CA ASP A 122 7.11 6.18 -19.03
C ASP A 122 7.03 4.67 -19.28
N VAL A 123 7.11 3.86 -18.22
CA VAL A 123 6.92 2.40 -18.33
C VAL A 123 5.50 2.04 -18.77
N MET A 124 4.46 2.68 -18.20
CA MET A 124 3.07 2.46 -18.62
C MET A 124 2.87 2.80 -20.09
N LYS A 125 3.44 3.91 -20.54
CA LYS A 125 3.37 4.35 -21.93
C LYS A 125 4.04 3.33 -22.86
N GLU A 126 5.22 2.83 -22.51
CA GLU A 126 5.94 1.81 -23.29
C GLU A 126 5.15 0.51 -23.36
N ALA A 127 4.53 0.06 -22.26
CA ALA A 127 3.73 -1.16 -22.23
C ALA A 127 2.48 -1.09 -23.14
N MET A 128 1.96 0.12 -23.39
CA MET A 128 0.72 0.32 -24.18
C MET A 128 0.97 0.52 -25.68
N THR A 129 2.21 0.71 -26.12
CA THR A 129 2.58 0.87 -27.54
C THR A 129 2.87 -0.45 -28.22
#